data_AF-A0A821D0L7-F1
#
_entry.id   AF-A0A821D0L7-F1
#
_cell.length_a   1.000
_cell.length_b   1.000
_cell.length_c   1.000
_cell.angle_alpha   90.00
_cell.angle_beta   90.00
_cell.angle_gamma   90.00
#
_symmetry.space_group_name_H-M   'P 1'
#
loop_
_entity.id
_entity.type
_entity.pdbx_description
1 polymer ?
#
loop_
_entity_poly.entity_id
_entity_poly.type
_entity_poly.pdbx_seq_one_letter_code
_entity_poly.pdbx_strand_id
1 'polypeptide(L)'
;MGQLMLKVGHFDQAEELYQELLKSASTDSERAHIYHQLGIKNYHQGKYQEAVKFYEKALEIKRKTLPEDDVSLAPTYSNIGIAYNNMGEYSKALEYYEKST
;
A
#
# COMPACT_ATOMS: atom_id res chain seq x y z
N MET A 1 -29.66 9.20 -0.46
CA MET A 1 -28.49 9.49 0.43
C MET A 1 -27.92 8.25 1.15
N GLY A 2 -28.48 7.04 1.02
CA GLY A 2 -28.04 5.87 1.82
C GLY A 2 -26.80 5.09 1.35
N GLN A 3 -26.42 5.16 0.07
CA GLN A 3 -25.24 4.44 -0.44
C GLN A 3 -23.90 5.08 -0.03
N LEU A 4 -23.90 6.38 0.31
CA LEU A 4 -22.68 7.09 0.70
C LEU A 4 -22.28 6.79 2.16
N MET A 5 -23.26 6.74 3.07
CA MET A 5 -23.03 6.42 4.49
C MET A 5 -22.60 4.97 4.71
N LEU A 6 -23.14 4.02 3.93
CA LEU A 6 -22.65 2.65 3.95
C LEU A 6 -21.21 2.57 3.48
N LYS A 7 -20.80 3.33 2.44
CA LYS A 7 -19.40 3.38 2.05
C LYS A 7 -18.54 3.87 3.21
N VAL A 8 -18.83 5.05 3.79
CA VAL A 8 -18.05 5.69 4.88
C VAL A 8 -17.91 4.80 6.11
N GLY A 9 -18.95 4.06 6.51
CA GLY A 9 -18.90 3.15 7.67
C GLY A 9 -17.97 1.93 7.54
N HIS A 10 -17.56 1.55 6.32
CA HIS A 10 -16.58 0.47 6.11
C HIS A 10 -15.12 0.98 6.05
N PHE A 11 -14.89 2.30 6.07
CA PHE A 11 -13.54 2.88 6.09
C PHE A 11 -12.96 2.86 7.50
N ASP A 12 -13.74 3.29 8.49
CA ASP A 12 -13.33 3.35 9.89
C ASP A 12 -13.04 1.95 10.44
N GLN A 13 -13.90 0.97 10.11
CA GLN A 13 -13.72 -0.43 10.51
C GLN A 13 -12.45 -1.07 9.93
N ALA A 14 -12.07 -0.69 8.71
CA ALA A 14 -10.86 -1.22 8.10
C ALA A 14 -9.64 -0.69 8.83
N GLU A 15 -9.56 0.63 9.05
CA GLU A 15 -8.45 1.27 9.75
C GLU A 15 -8.31 0.78 11.20
N GLU A 16 -9.42 0.59 11.93
CA GLU A 16 -9.43 0.03 13.29
C GLU A 16 -8.89 -1.41 13.34
N LEU A 17 -9.37 -2.27 12.44
CA LEU A 17 -8.95 -3.68 12.36
C LEU A 17 -7.46 -3.80 11.95
N TYR A 18 -6.93 -2.79 11.25
CA TYR A 18 -5.51 -2.72 10.90
C TYR A 18 -4.63 -2.13 12.00
N GLN A 19 -5.15 -1.20 12.81
CA GLN A 19 -4.47 -0.77 14.04
C GLN A 19 -4.36 -1.94 15.02
N GLU A 20 -5.36 -2.81 15.10
CA GLU A 20 -5.29 -4.06 15.88
C GLU A 20 -4.26 -5.05 15.32
N LEU A 21 -4.24 -5.27 14.00
CA LEU A 21 -3.24 -6.14 13.35
C LEU A 21 -1.81 -5.59 13.48
N LEU A 22 -1.61 -4.26 13.47
CA LEU A 22 -0.32 -3.64 13.71
C LEU A 22 0.12 -3.75 15.18
N LYS A 23 -0.82 -3.79 16.12
CA LYS A 23 -0.55 -4.04 17.55
C LYS A 23 -0.19 -5.50 17.82
N SER A 24 -0.68 -6.45 17.02
CA SER A 24 -0.33 -7.88 17.14
C SER A 24 0.90 -8.27 16.32
N ALA A 25 1.29 -7.47 15.32
CA ALA A 25 2.48 -7.69 14.53
C ALA A 25 3.74 -7.60 15.40
N SER A 26 4.41 -8.74 15.55
CA SER A 26 5.58 -8.89 16.42
C SER A 26 6.90 -8.62 15.67
N THR A 27 6.84 -8.60 14.33
CA THR A 27 8.02 -8.38 13.48
C THR A 27 7.80 -7.29 12.44
N ASP A 28 8.89 -6.67 11.97
CA ASP A 28 8.87 -5.72 10.86
C ASP A 28 8.37 -6.36 9.56
N SER A 29 8.73 -7.63 9.33
CA SER A 29 8.26 -8.40 8.17
C SER A 29 6.73 -8.52 8.15
N GLU A 30 6.11 -8.86 9.28
CA GLU A 30 4.64 -8.94 9.41
C GLU A 30 3.98 -7.58 9.19
N ARG A 31 4.52 -6.50 9.78
CA ARG A 31 4.01 -5.14 9.57
C ARG A 31 4.05 -4.74 8.10
N ALA A 32 5.16 -5.00 7.43
CA ALA A 32 5.32 -4.72 6.00
C ALA A 32 4.31 -5.52 5.16
N HIS A 33 4.09 -6.80 5.50
CA HIS A 33 3.10 -7.63 4.82
C HIS A 33 1.69 -7.09 5.00
N ILE A 34 1.30 -6.73 6.23
CA ILE A 34 -0.02 -6.14 6.52
C ILE A 34 -0.23 -4.90 5.68
N TYR A 35 0.70 -3.93 5.71
CA TYR A 35 0.61 -2.71 4.91
C TYR A 35 0.49 -2.99 3.42
N HIS A 36 1.21 -3.99 2.89
CA HIS A 36 1.11 -4.35 1.49
C HIS A 36 -0.30 -4.87 1.14
N GLN A 37 -0.91 -5.71 1.99
CA GLN A 37 -2.29 -6.17 1.80
C GLN A 37 -3.30 -5.02 1.86
N LEU A 38 -3.03 -3.97 2.65
CA LEU A 38 -3.88 -2.78 2.69
C LEU A 38 -3.85 -2.01 1.38
N GLY A 39 -2.65 -1.90 0.81
CA GLY A 39 -2.46 -1.31 -0.51
C GLY A 39 -3.32 -2.04 -1.54
N ILE A 40 -3.25 -3.37 -1.57
CA ILE A 40 -4.01 -4.20 -2.51
C ILE A 40 -5.51 -4.00 -2.34
N LYS A 41 -6.02 -4.08 -1.10
CA LYS A 41 -7.44 -3.87 -0.83
C LYS A 41 -7.93 -2.50 -1.28
N ASN A 42 -7.19 -1.43 -0.97
CA ASN A 42 -7.58 -0.07 -1.35
C ASN A 42 -7.51 0.13 -2.87
N TYR A 43 -6.50 -0.45 -3.52
CA TYR A 43 -6.38 -0.46 -4.97
C TYR A 43 -7.61 -1.07 -5.65
N HIS A 44 -8.06 -2.25 -5.20
CA HIS A 44 -9.27 -2.90 -5.73
C HIS A 44 -10.56 -2.11 -5.45
N GLN A 45 -10.55 -1.22 -4.45
CA GLN A 45 -11.67 -0.32 -4.16
C GLN A 45 -11.62 0.99 -4.98
N GLY A 46 -10.62 1.15 -5.85
CA GLY A 46 -10.40 2.38 -6.62
C GLY A 46 -9.78 3.53 -5.81
N LYS A 47 -9.36 3.26 -4.57
CA LYS A 47 -8.75 4.23 -3.65
C LYS A 47 -7.23 4.24 -3.85
N TYR A 48 -6.81 4.70 -5.02
CA TYR A 48 -5.42 4.55 -5.45
C TYR A 48 -4.46 5.36 -4.59
N GLN A 49 -4.84 6.55 -4.13
CA GLN A 49 -3.99 7.38 -3.28
C GLN A 49 -3.76 6.74 -1.90
N GLU A 50 -4.79 6.15 -1.30
CA GLU A 50 -4.67 5.37 -0.07
C GLU A 50 -3.82 4.13 -0.29
N ALA A 51 -3.99 3.45 -1.43
CA ALA A 51 -3.19 2.29 -1.78
C ALA A 51 -1.69 2.60 -1.81
N VAL A 52 -1.31 3.71 -2.46
CA VAL A 52 0.08 4.20 -2.50
C VAL A 52 0.62 4.43 -1.09
N LYS A 53 -0.10 5.15 -0.23
CA LYS A 53 0.33 5.41 1.16
C LYS A 53 0.65 4.12 1.91
N PHE A 54 -0.14 3.07 1.70
CA PHE A 54 0.09 1.79 2.35
C PHE A 54 1.27 1.03 1.75
N TYR A 55 1.42 1.02 0.42
CA TYR A 55 2.60 0.43 -0.21
C TYR A 55 3.90 1.14 0.19
N GLU A 56 3.91 2.46 0.31
CA GLU A 56 5.07 3.23 0.78
C GLU A 56 5.44 2.89 2.23
N LYS A 57 4.46 2.71 3.12
CA LYS A 57 4.72 2.24 4.49
C LYS A 57 5.32 0.83 4.52
N ALA A 58 4.81 -0.08 3.68
CA ALA A 58 5.38 -1.42 3.55
C ALA A 58 6.83 -1.37 3.06
N LEU A 59 7.10 -0.50 2.08
CA LEU A 59 8.43 -0.29 1.51
C LEU A 59 9.41 0.29 2.54
N GLU A 60 9.00 1.30 3.30
CA GLU A 60 9.82 1.92 4.36
C GLU A 60 10.31 0.87 5.36
N ILE A 61 9.43 -0.05 5.77
CA ILE A 61 9.78 -1.10 6.72
C ILE A 61 10.75 -2.11 6.07
N LYS A 62 10.46 -2.55 4.85
CA LYS A 62 11.33 -3.48 4.12
C LYS A 62 12.74 -2.91 3.93
N ARG A 63 12.87 -1.61 3.63
CA ARG A 63 14.15 -0.92 3.47
C ARG A 63 14.98 -0.80 4.75
N LYS A 64 14.42 -1.05 5.94
CA LYS A 64 15.20 -1.10 7.20
C LYS A 64 16.09 -2.33 7.27
N THR A 65 15.69 -3.41 6.61
CA THR A 65 16.37 -4.71 6.71
C THR A 65 16.92 -5.19 5.37
N LEU A 66 16.45 -4.65 4.25
CA LEU A 66 16.83 -5.04 2.91
C LEU A 66 17.61 -3.91 2.22
N PRO A 67 18.64 -4.24 1.42
CA PRO A 67 19.29 -3.28 0.52
C PRO A 67 18.28 -2.60 -0.41
N GLU A 68 18.62 -1.40 -0.89
CA GLU A 68 17.75 -0.61 -1.78
C GLU A 68 17.51 -1.29 -3.14
N ASP A 69 18.47 -2.09 -3.60
CA ASP A 69 18.40 -2.83 -4.87
C ASP A 69 17.89 -4.28 -4.68
N ASP A 70 17.29 -4.59 -3.53
CA ASP A 70 16.79 -5.92 -3.26
C ASP A 70 15.55 -6.24 -4.12
N VAL A 71 15.62 -7.34 -4.87
CA VAL A 71 14.57 -7.79 -5.81
C VAL A 71 13.21 -7.99 -5.10
N SER A 72 13.18 -8.23 -3.80
CA SER A 72 11.92 -8.36 -3.04
C SER A 72 11.17 -7.03 -2.83
N LEU A 73 11.79 -5.90 -3.14
CA LEU A 73 11.16 -4.57 -3.15
C LEU A 73 10.39 -4.31 -4.46
N ALA A 74 10.83 -4.90 -5.58
CA ALA A 74 10.27 -4.68 -6.91
C ALA A 74 8.74 -4.83 -6.99
N PRO A 75 8.09 -5.87 -6.38
CA PRO A 75 6.63 -5.97 -6.40
C PRO A 75 5.93 -4.78 -5.74
N THR A 76 6.56 -4.19 -4.72
CA THR A 76 5.99 -3.03 -4.01
C THR A 76 6.12 -1.76 -4.86
N TYR A 77 7.26 -1.56 -5.52
CA TYR A 77 7.46 -0.47 -6.47
C TYR A 77 6.50 -0.56 -7.66
N SER A 78 6.37 -1.75 -8.27
CA SER A 78 5.41 -2.02 -9.34
C SER A 78 3.97 -1.67 -8.94
N ASN A 79 3.53 -2.09 -7.75
CA ASN A 79 2.17 -1.79 -7.29
C ASN A 79 1.91 -0.29 -7.07
N ILE A 80 2.93 0.47 -6.64
CA ILE A 80 2.85 1.93 -6.54
C ILE A 80 2.76 2.55 -7.94
N GLY A 81 3.59 2.09 -8.87
CA GLY A 81 3.57 2.53 -10.27
C GLY A 81 2.20 2.32 -10.93
N ILE A 82 1.60 1.14 -10.73
CA ILE A 82 0.25 0.82 -11.25
C ILE A 82 -0.80 1.75 -10.63
N ALA A 83 -0.73 2.01 -9.31
CA ALA A 83 -1.65 2.90 -8.64
C ALA A 83 -1.57 4.34 -9.18
N TYR A 84 -0.36 4.87 -9.38
CA TYR A 84 -0.18 6.19 -10.01
C TYR A 84 -0.65 6.23 -11.46
N ASN A 85 -0.41 5.17 -12.22
CA ASN A 85 -0.89 5.06 -13.59
C ASN A 85 -2.43 5.17 -13.66
N ASN A 86 -3.14 4.50 -12.75
CA ASN A 86 -4.60 4.59 -12.68
C ASN A 86 -5.11 5.95 -12.19
N MET A 87 -4.26 6.75 -11.54
CA MET A 87 -4.56 8.15 -11.19
C MET A 87 -4.29 9.13 -12.33
N GLY A 88 -3.70 8.67 -13.45
CA GLY A 88 -3.23 9.54 -14.54
C GLY A 88 -1.91 10.26 -14.23
N GLU A 89 -1.23 9.89 -13.16
CA GLU A 89 0.04 10.48 -12.69
C GLU A 89 1.23 9.76 -13.33
N TYR A 90 1.29 9.79 -14.67
CA TYR A 90 2.21 8.95 -15.45
C TYR A 90 3.69 9.18 -15.15
N SER A 91 4.10 10.43 -14.86
CA SER A 91 5.49 10.73 -14.51
C SER A 91 5.93 10.02 -13.23
N LYS A 92 5.06 9.98 -12.21
CA LYS A 92 5.31 9.25 -10.97
C LYS A 92 5.28 7.74 -11.21
N ALA A 93 4.32 7.27 -12.01
CA ALA A 93 4.25 5.86 -12.37
C ALA A 93 5.55 5.36 -13.01
N LEU A 94 6.11 6.13 -13.95
CA LEU A 94 7.38 5.82 -14.60
C LEU A 94 8.55 5.73 -13.62
N GLU A 95 8.69 6.72 -12.72
CA GLU A 95 9.75 6.70 -11.69
C GLU A 95 9.70 5.42 -10.84
N TYR A 96 8.48 4.99 -10.48
CA TYR A 96 8.27 3.76 -9.70
C TYR A 96 8.49 2.48 -10.51
N TYR A 97 8.18 2.49 -11.81
CA TYR A 97 8.50 1.36 -12.68
C TYR A 97 10.00 1.21 -12.91
N GLU A 98 10.74 2.31 -13.06
CA GLU A 98 12.20 2.28 -13.18
C GLU A 98 12.84 1.64 -11.94
N LYS A 99 12.36 1.98 -10.74
CA LYS A 99 12.79 1.38 -9.46
C LYS A 99 12.38 -0.08 -9.28
N SER A 100 11.51 -0.60 -10.14
CA SER A 100 11.05 -2.00 -10.09
C SER A 100 11.88 -2.93 -10.98
N THR A 101 12.88 -2.41 -11.69
CA THR A 101 13.72 -3.13 -12.67
C THR A 101 15.09 -3.42 -12.09
#